data_AF-A0A7T8BAL4-F1
#
_entry.id   AF-A0A7T8BAL4-F1
#
_cell.length_a   1.000
_cell.length_b   1.000
_cell.length_c   1.000
_cell.angle_alpha   90.00
_cell.angle_beta   90.00
_cell.angle_gamma   90.00
#
_symmetry.space_group_name_H-M   'P 1'
#
loop_
_entity.id
_entity.type
_entity.pdbx_description
1 polymer ?
#
loop_
_entity_poly.entity_id
_entity_poly.type
_entity_poly.pdbx_seq_one_letter_code
_entity_poly.pdbx_strand_id
1 'polypeptide(L)'
;MQKDDIKIIPHISSLFVEEPREWGFRGDPYLWDEMRLKSKDVSLPETEELMREYLFKFFYTLTGSVVSSDKDIFIERFFYGSGMSGGVVNPKWWHEKGIPFILERYKKIKHQIAGTDYQIKDIYWKNETSKGFANSIENAVKRLMMFEDLHNTDLLKLLSLENSIDMLTEETRLELIDRISSLADSYTKLLEKLK
;
A
#
# COMPACT_ATOMS: atom_id res chain seq x y z
N MET A 1 12.25 -18.28 -16.54
CA MET A 1 12.52 -17.58 -15.27
C MET A 1 11.72 -16.30 -15.28
N GLN A 2 10.50 -16.34 -14.74
CA GLN A 2 9.66 -15.18 -14.51
C GLN A 2 9.36 -15.22 -13.01
N LYS A 3 10.05 -14.35 -12.28
CA LYS A 3 9.75 -14.00 -10.91
C LYS A 3 8.85 -12.76 -10.96
N ASP A 4 8.04 -12.60 -9.92
CA ASP A 4 7.41 -11.35 -9.50
C ASP A 4 5.97 -11.11 -9.94
N ASP A 5 5.04 -11.92 -9.39
CA ASP A 5 3.72 -11.41 -8.99
C ASP A 5 3.67 -11.30 -7.46
N ILE A 6 4.64 -10.57 -6.89
CA ILE A 6 4.57 -10.09 -5.51
C ILE A 6 3.48 -9.01 -5.50
N LYS A 7 2.39 -9.25 -4.78
CA LYS A 7 1.36 -8.23 -4.56
C LYS A 7 1.98 -7.12 -3.69
N ILE A 8 2.57 -6.11 -4.33
CA ILE A 8 3.16 -4.95 -3.65
C ILE A 8 2.05 -4.31 -2.83
N ILE A 9 2.14 -4.36 -1.50
CA ILE A 9 1.38 -3.45 -0.66
C ILE A 9 1.89 -2.07 -1.05
N PRO A 10 1.08 -1.21 -1.68
CA PRO A 10 1.59 0.08 -2.09
C PRO A 10 1.87 0.87 -0.80
N HIS A 11 3.13 1.26 -0.65
CA HIS A 11 3.52 2.26 0.33
C HIS A 11 3.26 3.64 -0.25
N ILE A 12 3.14 4.66 0.60
CA ILE A 12 2.94 6.05 0.18
C ILE A 12 4.05 6.49 -0.80
N SER A 13 5.28 6.02 -0.62
CA SER A 13 6.41 6.25 -1.53
C SER A 13 6.15 5.88 -2.99
N SER A 14 5.26 4.91 -3.26
CA SER A 14 4.91 4.48 -4.62
C SER A 14 4.15 5.57 -5.40
N LEU A 15 3.52 6.51 -4.69
CA LEU A 15 2.81 7.66 -5.28
C LEU A 15 3.76 8.72 -5.84
N PHE A 16 5.05 8.68 -5.46
CA PHE A 16 6.06 9.67 -5.84
C PHE A 16 6.92 9.22 -7.03
N VAL A 17 6.70 8.01 -7.58
CA VAL A 17 7.53 7.42 -8.64
C VAL A 17 7.45 8.16 -9.96
N GLU A 18 6.29 8.74 -10.28
CA GLU A 18 6.15 9.63 -11.45
C GLU A 18 6.07 11.06 -10.92
N GLU A 19 6.85 11.92 -11.55
CA GLU A 19 6.99 13.30 -11.14
C GLU A 19 5.99 14.19 -11.89
N PRO A 20 5.55 15.30 -11.28
CA PRO A 20 4.81 16.33 -12.00
C PRO A 20 5.68 16.94 -13.11
N ARG A 21 5.04 17.35 -14.21
CA ARG A 21 5.74 17.99 -15.34
C ARG A 21 6.29 19.38 -15.03
N GLU A 22 5.71 20.05 -14.05
CA GLU A 22 6.03 21.41 -13.67
C GLU A 22 6.17 21.51 -12.15
N TRP A 23 7.18 22.24 -11.70
CA TRP A 23 7.48 22.50 -10.29
C TRP A 23 7.24 23.99 -9.96
N GLY A 24 7.05 24.33 -8.68
CA GLY A 24 6.93 25.72 -8.25
C GLY A 24 8.29 26.43 -8.24
N PHE A 25 9.23 25.90 -7.47
CA PHE A 25 10.60 26.35 -7.32
C PHE A 25 11.58 25.16 -7.31
N ARG A 26 12.88 25.47 -7.29
CA ARG A 26 13.93 24.45 -7.36
C ARG A 26 14.06 23.62 -6.09
N GLY A 27 13.47 24.02 -4.97
CA GLY A 27 13.38 23.21 -3.74
C GLY A 27 12.26 22.16 -3.78
N ASP A 28 11.23 22.33 -4.62
CA ASP A 28 10.09 21.40 -4.66
C ASP A 28 10.47 19.97 -5.09
N PRO A 29 11.34 19.75 -6.11
CA PRO A 29 11.82 18.41 -6.44
C PRO A 29 12.55 17.72 -5.27
N TYR A 30 13.33 18.47 -4.49
CA TYR A 30 14.04 17.90 -3.33
C TYR A 30 13.07 17.54 -2.19
N LEU A 31 12.04 18.36 -1.97
CA LEU A 31 10.99 18.01 -1.01
C LEU A 31 10.20 16.78 -1.46
N TRP A 32 9.93 16.66 -2.76
CA TRP A 32 9.28 15.47 -3.35
C TRP A 32 10.09 14.20 -3.08
N ASP A 33 11.40 14.22 -3.36
CA ASP A 33 12.28 13.09 -3.08
C ASP A 33 12.41 12.79 -1.59
N GLU A 34 12.50 13.82 -0.74
CA GLU A 34 12.55 13.62 0.71
C GLU A 34 11.25 12.97 1.22
N MET A 35 10.08 13.42 0.75
CA MET A 35 8.79 12.81 1.06
C MET A 35 8.72 11.36 0.57
N ARG A 36 9.19 11.07 -0.65
CA ARG A 36 9.26 9.71 -1.19
C ARG A 36 10.10 8.78 -0.31
N LEU A 37 11.33 9.20 0.02
CA LEU A 37 12.27 8.40 0.80
C LEU A 37 11.76 8.14 2.22
N LYS A 38 11.22 9.16 2.87
CA LYS A 38 10.75 9.07 4.26
C LYS A 38 9.39 8.37 4.42
N SER A 39 8.68 8.11 3.32
CA SER A 39 7.41 7.38 3.32
C SER A 39 7.53 5.95 2.79
N LYS A 40 8.75 5.42 2.64
CA LYS A 40 9.02 4.10 2.04
C LYS A 40 8.34 2.93 2.75
N ASP A 41 8.22 3.02 4.08
CA ASP A 41 7.65 1.95 4.92
C ASP A 41 6.22 2.28 5.39
N VAL A 42 5.66 3.41 4.94
CA VAL A 42 4.33 3.86 5.36
C VAL A 42 3.30 3.27 4.40
N SER A 43 2.41 2.42 4.90
CA SER A 43 1.31 1.84 4.11
C SER A 43 0.35 2.92 3.62
N LEU A 44 -0.26 2.72 2.44
CA LEU A 44 -1.33 3.60 1.97
C LEU A 44 -2.48 3.67 3.00
N PRO A 45 -2.98 4.87 3.32
CA PRO A 45 -4.17 5.03 4.13
C PRO A 45 -5.42 4.40 3.50
N GLU A 46 -6.44 4.19 4.32
CA GLU A 46 -7.69 3.56 3.87
C GLU A 46 -8.54 4.50 3.02
N THR A 47 -8.57 5.78 3.37
CA THR A 47 -9.42 6.80 2.77
C THR A 47 -8.60 7.95 2.19
N GLU A 48 -9.20 8.70 1.26
CA GLU A 48 -8.56 9.89 0.67
C GLU A 48 -8.35 10.99 1.72
N GLU A 49 -9.28 11.14 2.66
CA GLU A 49 -9.21 12.12 3.73
C GLU A 49 -7.98 11.87 4.62
N LEU A 50 -7.77 10.61 5.04
CA LEU A 50 -6.59 10.22 5.81
C LEU A 50 -5.30 10.42 5.02
N MET A 51 -5.32 10.14 3.71
CA MET A 51 -4.18 10.41 2.83
C MET A 51 -3.86 11.90 2.73
N ARG A 52 -4.88 12.75 2.58
CA ARG A 52 -4.73 14.21 2.53
C ARG A 52 -4.15 14.75 3.84
N GLU A 53 -4.71 14.33 4.98
CA GLU A 53 -4.21 14.71 6.29
C GLU A 53 -2.75 14.28 6.50
N TYR A 54 -2.41 13.05 6.09
CA TYR A 54 -1.04 12.57 6.15
C TYR A 54 -0.11 13.48 5.35
N LEU A 55 -0.44 13.81 4.10
CA LEU A 55 0.40 14.68 3.25
C LEU A 55 0.57 16.07 3.84
N PHE A 56 -0.48 16.64 4.43
CA PHE A 56 -0.44 17.96 5.06
C PHE A 56 0.48 17.96 6.30
N LYS A 57 0.32 16.96 7.18
CA LYS A 57 1.16 16.78 8.37
C LYS A 57 2.61 16.49 7.98
N PHE A 58 2.82 15.71 6.92
CA PHE A 58 4.15 15.34 6.46
C PHE A 58 4.88 16.52 5.82
N PHE A 59 4.18 17.30 4.98
CA PHE A 59 4.69 18.57 4.47
C PHE A 59 5.10 19.50 5.61
N TYR A 60 4.24 19.67 6.62
CA TYR A 60 4.55 20.49 7.80
C TYR A 60 5.79 19.97 8.54
N THR A 61 5.88 18.66 8.75
CA THR A 61 7.02 18.03 9.45
C THR A 61 8.35 18.28 8.74
N LEU A 62 8.36 18.27 7.40
CA LEU A 62 9.59 18.44 6.62
C LEU A 62 9.95 19.92 6.40
N THR A 63 8.97 20.81 6.31
CA THR A 63 9.18 22.20 5.92
C THR A 63 9.08 23.19 7.09
N GLY A 64 8.49 22.78 8.21
CA GLY A 64 8.16 23.65 9.35
C GLY A 64 7.01 24.61 9.09
N SER A 65 6.32 24.52 7.94
CA SER A 65 5.23 25.42 7.56
C SER A 65 4.03 24.65 7.02
N VAL A 66 2.85 25.22 7.19
CA VAL A 66 1.61 24.64 6.64
C VAL A 66 1.57 24.81 5.13
N VAL A 67 0.96 23.85 4.43
CA VAL A 67 0.85 23.89 2.96
C VAL A 67 0.01 25.08 2.47
N SER A 68 -0.90 25.59 3.31
CA SER A 68 -1.73 26.77 3.04
C SER A 68 -1.02 28.11 3.28
N SER A 69 0.30 28.09 3.52
CA SER A 69 1.09 29.31 3.73
C SER A 69 1.26 30.09 2.43
N ASP A 70 1.05 31.40 2.47
CA ASP A 70 1.34 32.28 1.32
C ASP A 70 2.82 32.65 1.18
N LYS A 71 3.67 32.18 2.09
CA LYS A 71 5.11 32.50 2.12
C LYS A 71 5.93 31.34 1.61
N ASP A 72 6.81 31.63 0.66
CA ASP A 72 7.82 30.70 0.18
C ASP A 72 8.77 30.30 1.33
N ILE A 73 9.22 29.05 1.30
CA ILE A 73 9.99 28.46 2.39
C ILE A 73 11.39 28.19 1.89
N PHE A 74 12.39 28.83 2.49
CA PHE A 74 13.78 28.47 2.25
C PHE A 74 14.19 27.29 3.14
N ILE A 75 14.68 26.23 2.52
CA ILE A 75 15.17 25.03 3.19
C ILE A 75 16.64 24.87 2.84
N GLU A 76 17.51 25.14 3.82
CA GLU A 76 18.97 25.17 3.64
C GLU A 76 19.52 23.85 3.08
N ARG A 77 19.02 22.71 3.54
CA ARG A 77 19.45 21.38 3.05
C ARG A 77 19.08 21.08 1.59
N PHE A 78 18.22 21.91 0.97
CA PHE A 78 17.89 21.82 -0.46
C PHE A 78 18.70 22.82 -1.30
N PHE A 79 19.56 23.62 -0.67
CA PHE A 79 20.37 24.62 -1.33
C PHE A 79 21.77 24.08 -1.67
N TYR A 80 22.02 23.85 -2.96
CA TYR A 80 23.32 23.41 -3.49
C TYR A 80 24.07 24.53 -4.24
N GLY A 81 23.86 25.80 -3.84
CA GLY A 81 24.68 26.91 -4.32
C GLY A 81 24.28 27.53 -5.67
N SER A 82 23.08 27.29 -6.21
CA SER A 82 22.68 27.87 -7.51
C SER A 82 21.34 28.62 -7.53
N GLY A 83 21.42 29.92 -7.88
CA GLY A 83 20.30 30.78 -8.27
C GLY A 83 19.41 31.30 -7.13
N MET A 84 18.60 32.31 -7.45
CA MET A 84 17.71 33.01 -6.49
C MET A 84 16.59 32.13 -5.90
N SER A 85 16.33 30.95 -6.47
CA SER A 85 15.30 30.01 -5.98
C SER A 85 15.88 28.67 -5.53
N GLY A 86 17.21 28.57 -5.38
CA GLY A 86 17.84 27.36 -4.85
C GLY A 86 17.33 27.08 -3.44
N GLY A 87 16.89 25.85 -3.18
CA GLY A 87 16.37 25.44 -1.86
C GLY A 87 15.04 26.06 -1.44
N VAL A 88 14.36 26.82 -2.31
CA VAL A 88 13.05 27.41 -2.01
C VAL A 88 11.93 26.44 -2.40
N VAL A 89 10.98 26.21 -1.49
CA VAL A 89 9.75 25.44 -1.68
C VAL A 89 8.58 26.40 -1.80
N ASN A 90 7.64 26.09 -2.70
CA ASN A 90 6.43 26.90 -2.94
C ASN A 90 5.19 26.23 -2.32
N PRO A 91 4.70 26.64 -1.13
CA PRO A 91 3.57 25.97 -0.50
C PRO A 91 2.29 26.06 -1.32
N LYS A 92 2.07 27.19 -2.02
CA LYS A 92 0.92 27.38 -2.91
C LYS A 92 0.91 26.34 -4.03
N TRP A 93 2.05 26.09 -4.67
CA TRP A 93 2.16 25.03 -5.68
C TRP A 93 1.87 23.65 -5.08
N TRP A 94 2.35 23.36 -3.87
CA TRP A 94 2.04 22.10 -3.19
C TRP A 94 0.54 21.95 -2.88
N HIS A 95 -0.11 23.02 -2.44
CA HIS A 95 -1.54 23.03 -2.15
C HIS A 95 -2.39 22.84 -3.42
N GLU A 96 -2.06 23.56 -4.49
CA GLU A 96 -2.88 23.64 -5.71
C GLU A 96 -2.57 22.54 -6.74
N LYS A 97 -1.33 22.03 -6.77
CA LYS A 97 -0.85 21.10 -7.80
C LYS A 97 -0.20 19.85 -7.21
N GLY A 98 0.80 19.99 -6.33
CA GLY A 98 1.61 18.88 -5.84
C GLY A 98 0.81 17.81 -5.09
N ILE A 99 0.09 18.19 -4.03
CA ILE A 99 -0.73 17.26 -3.24
C ILE A 99 -1.92 16.73 -4.04
N PRO A 100 -2.70 17.54 -4.78
CA PRO A 100 -3.73 17.03 -5.66
C PRO A 100 -3.22 15.97 -6.66
N PHE A 101 -2.03 16.17 -7.23
CA PHE A 101 -1.42 15.19 -8.13
C PHE A 101 -1.14 13.85 -7.43
N ILE A 102 -0.62 13.86 -6.21
CA ILE A 102 -0.41 12.64 -5.40
C ILE A 102 -1.74 11.95 -5.09
N LEU A 103 -2.78 12.71 -4.74
CA LEU A 103 -4.11 12.16 -4.42
C LEU A 103 -4.79 11.51 -5.63
N GLU A 104 -4.64 12.07 -6.84
CA GLU A 104 -5.15 11.45 -8.06
C GLU A 104 -4.49 10.09 -8.32
N ARG A 105 -3.21 9.94 -8.00
CA ARG A 105 -2.52 8.65 -8.10
C ARG A 105 -2.98 7.66 -7.04
N TYR A 106 -3.18 8.14 -5.82
CA TYR A 106 -3.74 7.34 -4.74
C TYR A 106 -5.09 6.73 -5.16
N LYS A 107 -5.99 7.53 -5.74
CA LYS A 107 -7.28 7.04 -6.27
C LYS A 107 -7.11 5.96 -7.32
N LYS A 108 -6.22 6.16 -8.30
CA LYS A 108 -5.94 5.17 -9.35
C LYS A 108 -5.45 3.85 -8.76
N ILE A 109 -4.51 3.89 -7.82
CA ILE A 109 -3.97 2.69 -7.16
C ILE A 109 -5.06 2.00 -6.31
N LYS A 110 -5.84 2.75 -5.54
CA LYS A 110 -6.95 2.17 -4.74
C LYS A 110 -8.00 1.53 -5.63
N HIS A 111 -8.34 2.14 -6.76
CA HIS A 111 -9.26 1.57 -7.73
C HIS A 111 -8.70 0.28 -8.37
N GLN A 112 -7.42 0.24 -8.71
CA GLN A 112 -6.76 -0.96 -9.21
C GLN A 112 -6.79 -2.09 -8.16
N ILE A 113 -6.47 -1.80 -6.91
CA ILE A 113 -6.50 -2.79 -5.81
C ILE A 113 -7.92 -3.34 -5.60
N ALA A 114 -8.91 -2.45 -5.55
CA ALA A 114 -10.31 -2.85 -5.39
C ALA A 114 -10.80 -3.69 -6.59
N GLY A 115 -10.40 -3.30 -7.82
CA GLY A 115 -10.70 -4.07 -9.03
C GLY A 115 -10.08 -5.45 -9.04
N THR A 116 -8.83 -5.60 -8.59
CA THR A 116 -8.16 -6.89 -8.44
C THR A 116 -8.81 -7.75 -7.34
N ASP A 117 -9.21 -7.15 -6.22
CA ASP A 117 -9.91 -7.87 -5.15
C ASP A 117 -11.28 -8.38 -5.60
N TYR A 118 -12.01 -7.57 -6.38
CA TYR A 118 -13.28 -7.95 -6.99
C TYR A 118 -13.11 -9.09 -8.02
N GLN A 119 -12.13 -8.99 -8.92
CA GLN A 119 -11.85 -10.06 -9.90
C GLN A 119 -11.47 -11.37 -9.21
N ILE A 120 -10.70 -11.32 -8.12
CA ILE A 120 -10.33 -12.49 -7.34
C ILE A 120 -11.56 -13.11 -6.66
N LYS A 121 -12.43 -12.30 -6.04
CA LYS A 121 -13.69 -12.77 -5.45
C LYS A 121 -14.59 -13.42 -6.50
N ASP A 122 -14.75 -12.83 -7.67
CA ASP A 122 -15.52 -13.41 -8.77
C ASP A 122 -14.96 -14.75 -9.25
N ILE A 123 -13.63 -14.93 -9.25
CA ILE A 123 -12.98 -16.22 -9.55
C ILE A 123 -13.26 -17.24 -8.45
N TYR A 124 -13.24 -16.83 -7.18
CA TYR A 124 -13.55 -17.71 -6.04
C TYR A 124 -15.01 -18.19 -6.07
N TRP A 125 -15.96 -17.31 -6.37
CA TRP A 125 -17.38 -17.66 -6.41
C TRP A 125 -17.78 -18.47 -7.65
N LYS A 126 -17.05 -18.37 -8.77
CA LYS A 126 -17.37 -19.09 -10.02
C LYS A 126 -16.80 -20.50 -10.10
N ASN A 127 -15.85 -20.88 -9.26
CA ASN A 127 -15.19 -22.18 -9.31
C ASN A 127 -15.68 -23.12 -8.19
N GLU A 128 -16.95 -23.52 -8.23
CA GLU A 128 -17.54 -24.62 -7.43
C GLU A 128 -17.01 -26.00 -7.91
N THR A 129 -15.70 -26.23 -7.83
CA THR A 129 -15.11 -27.57 -7.99
C THR A 129 -13.97 -27.79 -6.99
N SER A 130 -13.73 -29.04 -6.58
CA SER A 130 -12.65 -29.41 -5.64
C SER A 130 -11.27 -28.84 -6.03
N LYS A 131 -11.04 -28.66 -7.34
CA LYS A 131 -9.81 -28.07 -7.90
C LYS A 131 -9.71 -26.55 -7.68
N GLY A 132 -10.84 -25.85 -7.73
CA GLY A 132 -10.95 -24.43 -7.40
C GLY A 132 -10.71 -24.18 -5.91
N PHE A 133 -11.24 -25.05 -5.06
CA PHE A 133 -11.00 -25.02 -3.62
C PHE A 133 -9.51 -25.26 -3.29
N ALA A 134 -8.88 -26.28 -3.86
CA ALA A 134 -7.44 -26.56 -3.66
C ALA A 134 -6.54 -25.38 -4.07
N ASN A 135 -6.75 -24.79 -5.25
CA ASN A 135 -6.00 -23.61 -5.66
C ASN A 135 -6.24 -22.39 -4.75
N SER A 136 -7.42 -22.30 -4.12
CA SER A 136 -7.75 -21.21 -3.19
C SER A 136 -7.00 -21.34 -1.87
N ILE A 137 -6.94 -22.56 -1.33
CA ILE A 137 -6.14 -22.90 -0.16
C ILE A 137 -4.65 -22.68 -0.44
N GLU A 138 -4.14 -23.20 -1.56
CA GLU A 138 -2.73 -23.07 -1.95
C GLU A 138 -2.29 -21.60 -2.01
N ASN A 139 -3.11 -20.74 -2.59
CA ASN A 139 -2.82 -19.31 -2.73
C ASN A 139 -2.93 -18.55 -1.41
N ALA A 140 -3.89 -18.89 -0.56
CA ALA A 140 -4.02 -18.30 0.78
C ALA A 140 -2.81 -18.68 1.66
N VAL A 141 -2.41 -19.95 1.60
CA VAL A 141 -1.29 -20.51 2.34
C VAL A 141 0.05 -19.96 1.83
N LYS A 142 0.26 -19.84 0.51
CA LYS A 142 1.43 -19.17 -0.08
C LYS A 142 1.56 -17.72 0.39
N ARG A 143 0.44 -16.98 0.46
CA ARG A 143 0.44 -15.60 0.96
C ARG A 143 0.81 -15.51 2.44
N LEU A 144 0.34 -16.44 3.27
CA LEU A 144 0.69 -16.50 4.69
C LEU A 144 2.17 -16.90 4.89
N MET A 145 2.72 -17.76 4.03
CA MET A 145 4.14 -18.17 4.07
C MET A 145 5.13 -17.13 3.55
N MET A 146 4.68 -16.07 2.86
CA MET A 146 5.55 -14.98 2.39
C MET A 146 5.86 -13.93 3.48
N PHE A 147 5.32 -14.09 4.69
CA PHE A 147 5.70 -13.32 5.87
C PHE A 147 6.68 -14.19 6.67
N GLU A 148 7.97 -13.85 6.63
CA GLU A 148 9.13 -14.71 6.94
C GLU A 148 9.17 -15.38 8.35
N ASP A 149 8.24 -15.07 9.26
CA ASP A 149 8.29 -15.54 10.66
C ASP A 149 7.14 -16.48 11.10
N LEU A 150 6.30 -16.95 10.18
CA LEU A 150 5.16 -17.80 10.54
C LEU A 150 5.54 -19.29 10.64
N HIS A 151 6.29 -19.66 11.68
CA HIS A 151 6.35 -21.04 12.17
C HIS A 151 5.08 -21.36 12.98
N ASN A 152 3.94 -21.46 12.30
CA ASN A 152 2.68 -21.81 12.96
C ASN A 152 2.21 -23.21 12.55
N THR A 153 2.05 -24.09 13.54
CA THR A 153 1.47 -25.44 13.45
C THR A 153 0.14 -25.50 12.71
N ASP A 154 -0.61 -24.39 12.67
CA ASP A 154 -1.88 -24.31 11.94
C ASP A 154 -1.69 -24.25 10.41
N LEU A 155 -0.60 -23.67 9.90
CA LEU A 155 -0.28 -23.65 8.47
C LEU A 155 0.11 -25.04 7.94
N LEU A 156 0.85 -25.81 8.75
CA LEU A 156 1.22 -27.18 8.43
C LEU A 156 -0.01 -28.11 8.40
N LYS A 157 -1.02 -27.85 9.25
CA LYS A 157 -2.30 -28.57 9.20
C LYS A 157 -3.07 -28.24 7.92
N LEU A 158 -3.11 -26.97 7.50
CA LEU A 158 -3.77 -26.55 6.26
C LEU A 158 -3.12 -27.17 5.01
N LEU A 159 -1.79 -27.21 4.95
CA LEU A 159 -1.05 -27.91 3.89
C LEU A 159 -1.28 -29.43 3.89
N SER A 160 -1.43 -30.04 5.07
CA SER A 160 -1.71 -31.48 5.17
C SER A 160 -3.11 -31.85 4.67
N LEU A 161 -4.07 -30.93 4.83
CA LEU A 161 -5.45 -31.10 4.35
C LEU A 161 -5.54 -30.94 2.83
N GLU A 162 -4.64 -30.18 2.23
CA GLU A 162 -4.56 -29.94 0.78
C GLU A 162 -4.46 -31.24 -0.03
N ASN A 163 -3.68 -32.20 0.49
CA ASN A 163 -3.52 -33.53 -0.10
C ASN A 163 -4.75 -34.45 0.06
N SER A 164 -5.77 -34.02 0.80
CA SER A 164 -6.99 -34.79 1.12
C SER A 164 -8.29 -34.08 0.73
N ILE A 165 -8.22 -32.95 0.03
CA ILE A 165 -9.36 -32.09 -0.32
C ILE A 165 -10.47 -32.86 -1.05
N ASP A 166 -10.10 -33.77 -1.94
CA ASP A 166 -11.04 -34.58 -2.72
C ASP A 166 -11.84 -35.59 -1.86
N MET A 167 -11.42 -35.83 -0.62
CA MET A 167 -12.07 -36.75 0.34
C MET A 167 -12.92 -36.02 1.40
N LEU A 168 -12.90 -34.69 1.43
CA LEU A 168 -13.65 -33.89 2.41
C LEU A 168 -15.09 -33.67 1.95
N THR A 169 -16.04 -33.73 2.88
CA THR A 169 -17.43 -33.37 2.64
C THR A 169 -17.57 -31.85 2.45
N GLU A 170 -18.63 -31.42 1.75
CA GLU A 170 -18.92 -29.98 1.53
C GLU A 170 -19.03 -29.18 2.82
N GLU A 171 -19.62 -29.76 3.86
CA GLU A 171 -19.75 -29.12 5.18
C GLU A 171 -18.38 -28.86 5.81
N THR A 172 -17.46 -29.84 5.76
CA THR A 172 -16.09 -29.68 6.26
C THR A 172 -15.28 -28.69 5.42
N ARG A 173 -15.55 -28.59 4.11
CA ARG A 173 -14.91 -27.60 3.22
C ARG A 173 -15.33 -26.17 3.59
N LEU A 174 -16.62 -25.95 3.85
CA LEU A 174 -17.14 -24.65 4.27
C LEU A 174 -16.60 -24.22 5.64
N GLU A 175 -16.54 -25.17 6.59
CA GLU A 175 -15.99 -24.91 7.93
C GLU A 175 -14.49 -24.55 7.85
N LEU A 176 -13.74 -25.17 6.93
CA LEU A 176 -12.35 -24.83 6.66
C LEU A 176 -12.19 -23.43 6.05
N ILE A 177 -13.05 -23.03 5.10
CA ILE A 177 -13.02 -21.67 4.53
C ILE A 177 -13.26 -20.62 5.60
N ASP A 178 -14.28 -20.82 6.43
CA ASP A 178 -14.64 -19.87 7.49
C ASP A 178 -13.48 -19.72 8.49
N ARG A 179 -12.85 -20.84 8.85
CA ARG A 179 -11.73 -20.87 9.78
C ARG A 179 -10.47 -20.22 9.21
N ILE A 180 -10.17 -20.41 7.93
CA ILE A 180 -9.05 -19.74 7.24
C ILE A 180 -9.29 -18.24 7.12
N SER A 181 -10.52 -17.84 6.77
CA SER A 181 -10.92 -16.43 6.67
C SER A 181 -10.80 -15.73 8.02
N SER A 182 -11.30 -16.36 9.08
CA SER A 182 -11.19 -15.89 10.45
C SER A 182 -9.73 -15.78 10.94
N LEU A 183 -8.86 -16.72 10.53
CA LEU A 183 -7.44 -16.67 10.84
C LEU A 183 -6.75 -15.50 10.12
N ALA A 184 -7.06 -15.27 8.86
CA ALA A 184 -6.53 -14.16 8.07
C ALA A 184 -6.96 -12.79 8.63
N ASP A 185 -8.22 -12.65 9.02
CA ASP A 185 -8.76 -11.44 9.66
C ASP A 185 -8.11 -11.20 11.03
N SER A 186 -7.91 -12.26 11.81
CA SER A 186 -7.23 -12.18 13.10
C SER A 186 -5.78 -11.74 12.96
N TYR A 187 -5.07 -12.24 11.94
CA TYR A 187 -3.69 -11.86 11.68
C TYR A 187 -3.56 -10.40 11.21
N THR A 188 -4.50 -9.95 10.36
CA THR A 188 -4.59 -8.56 9.90
C THR A 188 -4.76 -7.61 11.10
N LYS A 189 -5.66 -7.92 12.02
CA LYS A 189 -5.88 -7.15 13.26
C LYS A 189 -4.68 -7.18 14.22
N LEU A 190 -3.93 -8.28 14.25
CA LEU A 190 -2.70 -8.39 15.06
C LEU A 190 -1.59 -7.49 14.52
N LEU A 191 -1.43 -7.44 13.20
CA LEU A 191 -0.46 -6.56 12.53
C LEU A 191 -0.81 -5.07 12.69
N GLU A 192 -2.08 -4.72 12.83
CA GLU A 192 -2.52 -3.36 13.15
C GLU A 192 -2.18 -2.95 14.59
N LYS A 193 -2.17 -3.90 15.53
CA LYS A 193 -1.88 -3.65 16.96
C LYS A 193 -0.39 -3.62 17.31
N LEU A 194 0.47 -4.14 16.44
CA LEU A 194 1.93 -4.15 16.62
C LEU A 194 2.62 -2.91 16.00
N LYS A 195 1.83 -1.95 15.51
CA LYS A 195 2.26 -0.61 15.06
C LYS A 195 1.99 0.43 16.14
#